data_AF-B9TEJ7-F1
#
_entry.id   AF-B9TEJ7-F1
#
_cell.length_a   1.000
_cell.length_b   1.000
_cell.length_c   1.000
_cell.angle_alpha   90.00
_cell.angle_beta   90.00
_cell.angle_gamma   90.00
#
_symmetry.space_group_name_H-M   'P 1'
#
loop_
_entity.id
_entity.type
_entity.pdbx_description
1 polymer ?
#
loop_
_entity_poly.entity_id
_entity_poly.type
_entity_poly.pdbx_seq_one_letter_code
_entity_poly.pdbx_strand_id
1 'polypeptide(L)'
;MNLAVSDVRLLAAGLDAFYRRGSTDLLDRYTDDALKRIWRAEYFSWWMTSMLHTFADASPFQREVQRAELENVVNSRALSTALAENYVGAF
;
A
#
# COMPACT_ATOMS: atom_id res chain seq x y z
N MET A 1 -9.69 4.08 3.35
CA MET A 1 -9.81 5.45 3.91
C MET A 1 -8.47 6.19 3.94
N ASN A 2 -7.40 5.60 4.50
CA ASN A 2 -6.08 6.26 4.58
C ASN A 2 -5.50 6.69 3.22
N LEU A 3 -5.70 5.90 2.16
CA LEU A 3 -5.32 6.26 0.79
C LEU A 3 -6.02 7.54 0.31
N ALA A 4 -7.34 7.60 0.43
CA ALA A 4 -8.11 8.78 0.03
C ALA A 4 -7.66 10.05 0.78
N VAL A 5 -7.30 9.94 2.06
CA VAL A 5 -6.74 11.08 2.83
C VAL A 5 -5.40 11.54 2.27
N SER A 6 -4.55 10.61 1.82
CA SER A 6 -3.28 10.95 1.17
C SER A 6 -3.49 11.69 -0.14
N ASP A 7 -4.39 11.18 -0.98
CA ASP A 7 -4.67 11.73 -2.31
C ASP A 7 -5.24 13.15 -2.21
N VAL A 8 -6.16 13.37 -1.27
CA VAL A 8 -6.71 14.71 -0.98
C VAL A 8 -5.60 15.67 -0.56
N ARG A 9 -4.60 15.25 0.21
CA ARG A 9 -3.48 16.12 0.60
C ARG A 9 -2.62 16.52 -0.59
N LEU A 10 -2.31 15.59 -1.50
CA LEU A 10 -1.55 15.88 -2.71
C LEU A 10 -2.33 16.81 -3.65
N LEU A 11 -3.61 16.51 -3.87
CA LEU A 11 -4.47 17.32 -4.71
C LEU A 11 -4.65 18.73 -4.15
N ALA A 12 -4.86 18.86 -2.83
CA ALA A 12 -4.98 20.17 -2.17
C ALA A 12 -3.72 21.03 -2.35
N ALA A 13 -2.52 20.43 -2.27
CA ALA A 13 -1.27 21.14 -2.53
C ALA A 13 -1.15 21.59 -4.00
N GLY A 14 -1.60 20.76 -4.95
CA GLY A 14 -1.66 21.12 -6.36
C GLY A 14 -2.62 22.27 -6.64
N LEU A 15 -3.83 22.22 -6.07
CA LEU A 15 -4.82 23.29 -6.20
C LEU A 15 -4.33 24.59 -5.56
N ASP A 16 -3.67 24.53 -4.41
CA ASP A 16 -3.07 25.72 -3.77
C ASP A 16 -2.01 26.39 -4.67
N ALA A 17 -1.12 25.59 -5.26
CA ALA A 17 -0.10 26.09 -6.18
C ALA A 17 -0.70 26.71 -7.43
N PHE A 18 -1.74 26.09 -7.99
CA PHE A 18 -2.42 26.61 -9.17
C PHE A 18 -3.12 27.94 -8.87
N TYR A 19 -3.98 27.99 -7.85
CA TYR A 19 -4.79 29.19 -7.59
C TYR A 19 -4.00 30.36 -7.00
N ARG A 20 -2.92 30.12 -6.23
CA ARG A 20 -2.12 31.19 -5.62
C ARG A 20 -0.91 31.62 -6.44
N ARG A 21 -0.30 30.68 -7.17
CA ARG A 21 1.00 30.90 -7.85
C ARG A 21 0.94 30.69 -9.36
N GLY A 22 -0.20 30.22 -9.90
CA GLY A 22 -0.36 29.94 -11.33
C GLY A 22 0.46 28.75 -11.84
N SER A 23 1.02 27.93 -10.94
CA SER A 23 1.86 26.77 -11.32
C SER A 23 1.02 25.49 -11.43
N THR A 24 1.24 24.72 -12.48
CA THR A 24 0.61 23.41 -12.72
C THR A 24 1.50 22.24 -12.31
N ASP A 25 2.77 22.48 -11.94
CA ASP A 25 3.79 21.43 -11.75
C ASP A 25 3.39 20.31 -10.78
N LEU A 26 2.59 20.64 -9.75
CA LEU A 26 2.09 19.67 -8.76
C LEU A 26 0.87 18.92 -9.25
N LEU A 27 0.03 19.55 -10.08
CA LEU A 27 -1.12 18.89 -10.70
C LEU A 27 -0.65 17.96 -11.82
N ASP A 28 0.34 18.37 -12.60
CA ASP A 28 0.90 17.57 -13.69
C ASP A 28 1.55 16.28 -13.16
N ARG A 29 2.16 16.34 -11.97
CA ARG A 29 2.78 15.18 -11.29
C ARG A 29 1.85 14.43 -10.34
N TYR A 30 0.62 14.91 -10.12
CA TYR A 30 -0.30 14.37 -9.12
C TYR A 30 -0.48 12.86 -9.27
N THR A 31 -0.75 12.40 -10.48
CA THR A 31 -1.01 10.99 -10.78
C THR A 31 0.21 10.13 -10.46
N ASP A 32 1.40 10.55 -10.91
CA ASP A 32 2.64 9.82 -10.68
C ASP A 32 2.98 9.74 -9.17
N ASP A 33 2.72 10.81 -8.43
CA ASP A 33 2.98 10.86 -6.99
C ASP A 33 1.96 10.07 -6.17
N ALA A 34 0.67 10.12 -6.53
CA ALA A 34 -0.38 9.34 -5.88
C ALA A 34 -0.20 7.83 -6.12
N LEU A 35 0.09 7.43 -7.37
CA LEU A 35 0.22 6.02 -7.75
C LEU A 35 1.34 5.30 -6.99
N LYS A 36 2.43 5.98 -6.65
CA LYS A 36 3.52 5.41 -5.83
C LYS A 36 3.00 4.89 -4.49
N ARG A 37 2.07 5.60 -3.85
CA ARG A 37 1.51 5.19 -2.56
C ARG A 37 0.37 4.19 -2.72
N ILE A 38 -0.49 4.41 -3.71
CA ILE A 38 -1.63 3.51 -4.01
C ILE A 38 -1.12 2.10 -4.25
N TRP A 39 -0.16 1.90 -5.15
CA TRP A 39 0.33 0.55 -5.47
C TRP A 39 0.97 -0.16 -4.28
N ARG A 40 1.57 0.56 -3.34
CA ARG A 40 2.15 -0.02 -2.12
C ARG A 40 1.07 -0.49 -1.16
N ALA A 41 0.04 0.32 -0.97
CA ALA A 41 -1.10 -0.06 -0.14
C ALA A 41 -1.91 -1.20 -0.76
N GLU A 42 -2.07 -1.21 -2.10
CA GLU A 42 -2.71 -2.30 -2.82
C GLU A 42 -1.90 -3.59 -2.70
N TYR A 43 -0.58 -3.53 -2.88
CA TYR A 43 0.30 -4.68 -2.66
C TYR A 43 0.16 -5.22 -1.22
N PHE A 44 0.19 -4.35 -0.21
CA PHE A 44 0.04 -4.78 1.17
C PHE A 44 -1.35 -5.40 1.45
N SER A 45 -2.42 -4.79 0.89
CA SER A 45 -3.78 -5.28 1.05
C SER A 45 -3.97 -6.65 0.38
N TRP A 46 -3.45 -6.81 -0.83
CA TRP A 46 -3.42 -8.08 -1.54
C TRP A 46 -2.61 -9.14 -0.78
N TRP A 47 -1.43 -8.78 -0.27
CA TRP A 47 -0.54 -9.65 0.49
C TRP A 47 -1.23 -10.19 1.76
N MET A 48 -1.80 -9.30 2.57
CA MET A 48 -2.53 -9.68 3.78
C MET A 48 -3.76 -10.54 3.47
N THR A 49 -4.49 -10.19 2.41
CA THR A 49 -5.67 -10.98 1.97
C THR A 49 -5.25 -12.38 1.55
N SER A 50 -4.21 -12.48 0.72
CA SER A 50 -3.68 -13.74 0.20
C SER A 50 -3.08 -14.62 1.31
N MET A 51 -2.53 -14.03 2.36
CA MET A 51 -1.96 -14.77 3.49
C MET A 51 -3.03 -15.28 4.47
N LEU A 52 -4.08 -14.48 4.73
CA LEU A 52 -5.01 -14.72 5.84
C LEU A 52 -6.35 -15.34 5.43
N HIS A 53 -6.68 -15.41 4.15
CA HIS A 53 -7.93 -16.01 3.66
C HIS A 53 -7.70 -17.36 3.00
N THR A 54 -8.68 -18.26 3.14
CA THR A 54 -8.69 -19.53 2.41
C THR A 54 -9.37 -19.35 1.06
N PHE A 55 -8.71 -19.78 0.00
CA PHE A 55 -9.23 -19.76 -1.37
C PHE A 55 -9.72 -21.16 -1.75
N ALA A 56 -10.95 -21.26 -2.26
CA ALA A 56 -11.59 -22.55 -2.57
C ALA A 56 -10.85 -23.32 -3.68
N ASP A 57 -10.19 -22.60 -4.57
CA ASP A 57 -9.44 -23.09 -5.73
C ASP A 57 -7.94 -23.25 -5.46
N ALA A 58 -7.45 -22.96 -4.25
CA ALA A 58 -6.04 -23.12 -3.92
C ALA A 58 -5.62 -24.60 -3.94
N SER A 59 -4.55 -24.88 -4.70
CA SER A 59 -3.87 -26.16 -4.73
C SER A 59 -3.22 -26.48 -3.37
N PRO A 60 -2.92 -27.77 -3.09
CA PRO A 60 -2.17 -28.14 -1.89
C PRO A 60 -0.84 -27.39 -1.72
N PHE A 61 -0.11 -27.17 -2.83
CA PHE A 61 1.13 -26.40 -2.81
C PHE A 61 0.91 -24.95 -2.37
N GLN A 62 -0.10 -24.26 -2.93
CA GLN A 62 -0.40 -22.88 -2.56
C GLN A 62 -0.78 -22.73 -1.08
N ARG A 63 -1.45 -23.74 -0.50
CA ARG A 63 -1.75 -23.76 0.94
C ARG A 63 -0.49 -23.87 1.80
N GLU A 64 0.46 -24.72 1.41
CA GLU A 64 1.74 -24.84 2.13
C GLU A 64 2.58 -23.57 2.01
N VAL A 65 2.60 -22.92 0.83
CA VAL A 65 3.26 -21.62 0.64
C VAL A 65 2.63 -20.55 1.54
N GLN A 66 1.30 -20.46 1.59
CA GLN A 66 0.58 -19.53 2.46
C GLN A 66 0.94 -19.73 3.94
N ARG A 67 0.99 -20.99 4.40
CA ARG A 67 1.40 -21.32 5.77
C ARG A 67 2.85 -20.91 6.03
N ALA A 68 3.77 -21.27 5.14
CA ALA A 68 5.18 -20.94 5.28
C ALA A 68 5.40 -19.41 5.31
N GLU A 69 4.63 -18.67 4.53
CA GLU A 69 4.67 -17.21 4.53
C GLU A 69 4.23 -16.62 5.88
N LEU A 70 3.11 -17.08 6.42
CA LEU A 70 2.65 -16.68 7.75
C LEU A 70 3.68 -17.04 8.83
N GLU A 71 4.23 -18.25 8.80
CA GLU A 71 5.27 -18.71 9.72
C GLU A 71 6.53 -17.84 9.63
N ASN A 72 6.93 -17.44 8.43
CA ASN A 72 8.06 -16.53 8.23
C ASN A 72 7.78 -15.15 8.82
N VAL A 73 6.58 -14.60 8.62
CA VAL A 73 6.21 -13.29 9.18
C VAL A 73 6.26 -13.29 10.70
N VAL A 74 5.68 -14.32 11.35
CA VAL A 74 5.59 -14.35 12.82
C VAL A 74 6.91 -14.69 13.50
N ASN A 75 7.80 -15.44 12.83
CA ASN A 75 9.06 -15.88 13.43
C ASN A 75 10.26 -15.01 13.04
N SER A 76 10.17 -14.22 11.96
CA SER A 76 11.23 -13.31 11.53
C SER A 76 10.96 -11.88 11.96
N ARG A 77 11.85 -11.33 12.78
CA ARG A 77 11.79 -9.92 13.19
C ARG A 77 11.78 -8.97 11.98
N ALA A 78 12.54 -9.26 10.94
CA ALA A 78 12.60 -8.40 9.75
C ALA A 78 11.24 -8.35 9.01
N LEU A 79 10.59 -9.51 8.85
CA LEU A 79 9.28 -9.59 8.18
C LEU A 79 8.16 -9.04 9.06
N SER A 80 8.21 -9.28 10.37
CA SER A 80 7.31 -8.64 11.34
C SER A 80 7.43 -7.11 11.31
N THR A 81 8.65 -6.56 11.23
CA THR A 81 8.86 -5.12 11.09
C THR A 81 8.28 -4.61 9.77
N ALA A 82 8.56 -5.28 8.65
CA ALA A 82 8.02 -4.88 7.36
C ALA A 82 6.48 -4.88 7.36
N LEU A 83 5.85 -5.88 7.98
CA LEU A 83 4.40 -5.91 8.17
C LEU A 83 3.93 -4.69 8.98
N ALA A 84 4.57 -4.42 10.11
CA ALA A 84 4.19 -3.31 10.99
C ALA A 84 4.30 -1.96 10.28
N GLU A 85 5.39 -1.72 9.54
CA GLU A 85 5.61 -0.48 8.81
C GLU A 85 4.58 -0.26 7.70
N ASN A 86 4.22 -1.32 6.95
CA ASN A 86 3.15 -1.23 5.96
C ASN A 86 1.78 -1.03 6.61
N TYR A 87 1.51 -1.69 7.75
CA TYR A 87 0.23 -1.57 8.45
C TYR A 87 -0.04 -0.16 8.99
N VAL A 88 1.00 0.50 9.52
CA VAL A 88 0.88 1.89 10.00
C VAL A 88 1.03 2.93 8.88
N GLY A 89 1.34 2.51 7.66
CA GLY A 89 1.58 3.40 6.53
C GLY A 89 2.79 4.30 6.74
N ALA A 90 3.87 3.77 7.33
CA ALA A 90 5.13 4.47 7.59
C ALA A 90 5.86 4.91 6.30
N PHE A 91 5.37 4.45 5.15
CA PHE A 91 5.94 4.72 3.86
C PHE A 91 4.90 5.03 2.78
#